data_AF-A0A7X4CXY1-F1
#
_entry.id   AF-A0A7X4CXY1-F1
#
_cell.length_a   1.000
_cell.length_b   1.000
_cell.length_c   1.000
_cell.angle_alpha   90.00
_cell.angle_beta   90.00
_cell.angle_gamma   90.00
#
_symmetry.space_group_name_H-M   'P 1'
#
loop_
_entity.id
_entity.type
_entity.pdbx_description
1 polymer ?
#
loop_
_entity_poly.entity_id
_entity_poly.type
_entity_poly.pdbx_seq_one_letter_code
_entity_poly.pdbx_strand_id
1 'polypeptide(L)'
;MLDERSAVDFVRMKDGTAEEYAFLQREEAAFAAGTADRVLAALRALQDSMGGYRVSRLDHSLQSAARAERDGADIDWIFSALLHDIGDALAPHNHSQLAAAVIEPFVRAECSWVVRHHGAFQMIYYGHHIGLDPDARDRYRGNPNYPACVAFCERWDQASFDPDYDTPPLDRFAPMVREVFARKAWDPAVIREGIRLPLSPAHDA
;
A
#
# COMPACT_ATOMS: atom_id res chain seq x y z
N MET A 1 24.85 0.18 -32.57
CA MET A 1 24.92 -1.26 -32.25
C MET A 1 23.97 -1.49 -31.09
N LEU A 2 23.02 -2.42 -31.24
CA LEU A 2 22.23 -2.88 -30.10
C LEU A 2 23.19 -3.68 -29.21
N ASP A 3 23.24 -3.33 -27.93
CA ASP A 3 24.09 -3.97 -26.93
C ASP A 3 23.48 -5.35 -26.63
N GLU A 4 24.06 -6.42 -27.19
CA GLU A 4 23.60 -7.82 -27.05
C GLU A 4 24.05 -8.48 -25.72
N ARG A 5 24.52 -7.68 -24.76
CA ARG A 5 24.94 -8.18 -23.44
C ARG A 5 23.75 -8.80 -22.71
N SER A 6 23.95 -10.00 -22.16
CA SER A 6 22.98 -10.70 -21.31
C SER A 6 23.34 -10.68 -19.83
N ALA A 7 24.58 -10.32 -19.51
CA ALA A 7 25.10 -10.19 -18.15
C ALA A 7 26.27 -9.20 -18.11
N VAL A 8 26.60 -8.74 -16.91
CA VAL A 8 27.83 -7.99 -16.60
C VAL A 8 28.98 -8.96 -16.29
N ASP A 9 30.21 -8.51 -16.46
CA ASP A 9 31.43 -9.28 -16.18
C ASP A 9 31.95 -9.06 -14.75
N PHE A 10 31.61 -7.92 -14.11
CA PHE A 10 32.05 -7.65 -12.75
C PHE A 10 31.51 -8.67 -11.73
N VAL A 11 32.37 -9.11 -10.80
CA VAL A 11 31.98 -9.97 -9.67
C VAL A 11 31.64 -9.15 -8.43
N ARG A 12 32.24 -7.96 -8.29
CA ARG A 12 31.99 -7.01 -7.20
C ARG A 12 31.59 -5.67 -7.80
N MET A 13 30.53 -5.05 -7.29
CA MET A 13 29.99 -3.79 -7.81
C MET A 13 31.04 -2.69 -8.04
N LYS A 14 31.99 -2.56 -7.10
CA LYS A 14 33.06 -1.55 -7.19
C LYS A 14 34.01 -1.70 -8.40
N ASP A 15 34.02 -2.89 -9.02
CA ASP A 15 34.88 -3.22 -10.16
C ASP A 15 34.11 -3.08 -11.50
N GLY A 16 32.84 -2.64 -11.46
CA GLY A 16 32.00 -2.47 -12.64
C GLY A 16 32.34 -1.24 -13.49
N THR A 17 32.07 -1.35 -14.79
CA THR A 17 32.27 -0.29 -15.79
C THR A 17 31.00 0.55 -16.01
N ALA A 18 31.15 1.74 -16.59
CA ALA A 18 30.03 2.61 -16.91
C ALA A 18 29.06 1.96 -17.92
N GLU A 19 29.59 1.21 -18.88
CA GLU A 19 28.80 0.48 -19.88
C GLU A 19 27.97 -0.64 -19.25
N GLU A 20 28.55 -1.41 -18.32
CA GLU A 20 27.82 -2.44 -17.55
C GLU A 20 26.71 -1.83 -16.72
N TYR A 21 26.95 -0.70 -16.06
CA TYR A 21 25.91 -0.01 -15.28
C TYR A 21 24.82 0.60 -16.16
N ALA A 22 25.16 1.10 -17.35
CA ALA A 22 24.17 1.56 -18.31
C ALA A 22 23.30 0.41 -18.83
N PHE A 23 23.87 -0.81 -18.97
CA PHE A 23 23.11 -2.02 -19.25
C PHE A 23 22.18 -2.39 -18.09
N LEU A 24 22.71 -2.51 -16.87
CA LEU A 24 21.90 -2.84 -15.68
C LEU A 24 20.78 -1.84 -15.45
N GLN A 25 21.02 -0.54 -15.64
CA GLN A 25 19.97 0.47 -15.48
C GLN A 25 18.77 0.24 -16.43
N ARG A 26 19.00 -0.24 -17.66
CA ARG A 26 17.91 -0.57 -18.59
C ARG A 26 17.15 -1.81 -18.14
N GLU A 27 17.86 -2.85 -17.70
CA GLU A 27 17.26 -4.08 -17.17
C GLU A 27 16.45 -3.80 -15.89
N GLU A 28 16.99 -3.02 -14.97
CA GLU A 28 16.32 -2.60 -13.74
C GLU A 28 15.07 -1.77 -14.03
N ALA A 29 15.13 -0.84 -15.00
CA ALA A 29 13.98 -0.06 -15.42
C ALA A 29 12.88 -0.95 -16.04
N ALA A 30 13.25 -1.91 -16.87
CA ALA A 30 12.32 -2.89 -17.45
C ALA A 30 11.69 -3.77 -16.35
N PHE A 31 12.49 -4.24 -15.39
CA PHE A 31 11.98 -5.01 -14.26
C PHE A 31 11.03 -4.17 -13.39
N ALA A 32 11.39 -2.92 -13.07
CA ALA A 32 10.58 -2.00 -12.28
C ALA A 32 9.23 -1.68 -12.94
N ALA A 33 9.18 -1.55 -14.26
CA ALA A 33 7.93 -1.36 -15.01
C ALA A 33 6.93 -2.52 -14.82
N GLY A 34 7.40 -3.74 -14.51
CA GLY A 34 6.56 -4.90 -14.19
C GLY A 34 6.03 -4.96 -12.75
N THR A 35 6.29 -3.93 -11.91
CA THR A 35 5.94 -3.97 -10.48
C THR A 35 4.44 -4.10 -10.25
N ALA A 36 3.62 -3.39 -11.02
CA ALA A 36 2.16 -3.43 -10.87
C ALA A 36 1.59 -4.85 -11.00
N ASP A 37 2.05 -5.63 -11.98
CA ASP A 37 1.54 -6.99 -12.20
C ASP A 37 2.01 -7.96 -11.10
N ARG A 38 3.25 -7.78 -10.58
CA ARG A 38 3.73 -8.54 -9.41
C ARG A 38 2.94 -8.22 -8.15
N VAL A 39 2.59 -6.95 -7.95
CA VAL A 39 1.75 -6.51 -6.83
C VAL A 39 0.32 -7.06 -6.97
N LEU A 40 -0.27 -7.03 -8.16
CA LEU A 40 -1.58 -7.66 -8.40
C LEU A 40 -1.53 -9.17 -8.17
N ALA A 41 -0.44 -9.85 -8.52
CA ALA A 41 -0.27 -11.26 -8.20
C ALA A 41 -0.17 -11.50 -6.68
N ALA A 42 0.54 -10.64 -5.95
CA ALA A 42 0.63 -10.71 -4.48
C ALA A 42 -0.74 -10.47 -3.82
N LEU A 43 -1.53 -9.49 -4.29
CA LEU A 43 -2.91 -9.29 -3.84
C LEU A 43 -3.76 -10.55 -4.08
N ARG A 44 -3.70 -11.16 -5.28
CA ARG A 44 -4.41 -12.42 -5.55
C ARG A 44 -4.03 -13.53 -4.56
N ALA A 45 -2.76 -13.62 -4.18
CA ALA A 45 -2.28 -14.62 -3.23
C ALA A 45 -2.84 -14.43 -1.81
N LEU A 46 -3.37 -13.25 -1.46
CA LEU A 46 -4.05 -13.02 -0.18
C LEU A 46 -5.38 -13.79 -0.06
N GLN A 47 -5.93 -14.30 -1.16
CA GLN A 47 -7.13 -15.13 -1.18
C GLN A 47 -7.00 -16.36 -0.25
N ASP A 48 -5.84 -17.02 -0.30
CA ASP A 48 -5.55 -18.27 0.41
C ASP A 48 -4.67 -18.05 1.65
N SER A 49 -4.64 -16.81 2.16
CA SER A 49 -3.77 -16.43 3.28
C SER A 49 -4.41 -16.70 4.66
N MET A 50 -4.16 -15.83 5.64
CA MET A 50 -4.56 -15.97 7.05
C MET A 50 -6.05 -16.36 7.19
N GLY A 51 -6.30 -17.51 7.83
CA GLY A 51 -7.65 -18.01 8.10
C GLY A 51 -8.26 -17.47 9.40
N GLY A 52 -9.55 -17.74 9.62
CA GLY A 52 -10.28 -17.40 10.85
C GLY A 52 -11.33 -16.31 10.68
N TYR A 53 -11.21 -15.47 9.66
CA TYR A 53 -12.25 -14.52 9.25
C TYR A 53 -13.28 -15.18 8.32
N ARG A 54 -14.48 -14.57 8.22
CA ARG A 54 -15.53 -14.97 7.27
C ARG A 54 -15.26 -14.49 5.84
N VAL A 55 -14.22 -13.69 5.65
CA VAL A 55 -13.75 -13.17 4.36
C VAL A 55 -12.25 -13.45 4.22
N SER A 56 -11.75 -13.57 3.00
CA SER A 56 -10.30 -13.68 2.79
C SER A 56 -9.60 -12.33 3.04
N ARG A 57 -8.27 -12.33 3.13
CA ARG A 57 -7.51 -11.06 3.20
C ARG A 57 -7.58 -10.29 1.89
N LEU A 58 -7.71 -10.98 0.74
CA LEU A 58 -8.00 -10.30 -0.52
C LEU A 58 -9.36 -9.59 -0.48
N ASP A 59 -10.41 -10.27 -0.01
CA ASP A 59 -11.74 -9.65 0.12
C ASP A 59 -11.68 -8.43 1.04
N HIS A 60 -10.97 -8.52 2.16
CA HIS A 60 -10.76 -7.39 3.07
C HIS A 60 -10.08 -6.18 2.38
N SER A 61 -9.02 -6.41 1.60
CA SER A 61 -8.37 -5.38 0.78
C SER A 61 -9.34 -4.76 -0.24
N LEU A 62 -10.14 -5.59 -0.93
CA LEU A 62 -11.11 -5.14 -1.94
C LEU A 62 -12.27 -4.35 -1.32
N GLN A 63 -12.76 -4.79 -0.16
CA GLN A 63 -13.79 -4.09 0.60
C GLN A 63 -13.29 -2.72 1.06
N SER A 64 -12.06 -2.65 1.58
CA SER A 64 -11.45 -1.39 2.04
C SER A 64 -11.35 -0.38 0.89
N ALA A 65 -10.86 -0.83 -0.27
CA ALA A 65 -10.78 -0.02 -1.48
C ALA A 65 -12.17 0.41 -1.99
N ALA A 66 -13.15 -0.50 -1.97
CA ALA A 66 -14.52 -0.20 -2.40
C ALA A 66 -15.23 0.79 -1.47
N ARG A 67 -14.98 0.72 -0.15
CA ARG A 67 -15.49 1.72 0.81
C ARG A 67 -14.87 3.10 0.54
N ALA A 68 -13.55 3.15 0.33
CA ALA A 68 -12.88 4.39 -0.06
C ALA A 68 -13.44 4.98 -1.36
N GLU A 69 -13.64 4.15 -2.40
CA GLU A 69 -14.23 4.57 -3.67
C GLU A 69 -15.66 5.10 -3.49
N ARG A 70 -16.51 4.40 -2.72
CA ARG A 70 -17.90 4.82 -2.44
C ARG A 70 -17.98 6.11 -1.64
N ASP A 71 -17.03 6.35 -0.76
CA ASP A 71 -16.92 7.58 0.01
C ASP A 71 -16.47 8.77 -0.86
N GLY A 72 -16.04 8.53 -2.10
CA GLY A 72 -15.53 9.54 -3.02
C GLY A 72 -14.06 9.90 -2.79
N ALA A 73 -13.29 9.02 -2.16
CA ALA A 73 -11.87 9.23 -1.95
C ALA A 73 -11.13 9.32 -3.29
N ASP A 74 -9.97 9.97 -3.30
CA ASP A 74 -9.15 10.02 -4.50
C ASP A 74 -8.31 8.75 -4.71
N ILE A 75 -7.64 8.69 -5.86
CA ILE A 75 -6.83 7.55 -6.30
C ILE A 75 -5.75 7.13 -5.29
N ASP A 76 -5.13 8.08 -4.56
CA ASP A 76 -4.06 7.75 -3.61
C ASP A 76 -4.64 7.03 -2.40
N TRP A 77 -5.83 7.45 -1.95
CA TRP A 77 -6.54 6.78 -0.85
C TRP A 77 -7.11 5.42 -1.25
N ILE A 78 -7.75 5.31 -2.41
CA ILE A 78 -8.30 4.03 -2.88
C ILE A 78 -7.16 3.01 -3.08
N PHE A 79 -6.05 3.44 -3.69
CA PHE A 79 -4.86 2.60 -3.84
C PHE A 79 -4.24 2.19 -2.51
N SER A 80 -4.12 3.13 -1.56
CA SER A 80 -3.56 2.84 -0.24
C SER A 80 -4.45 1.90 0.56
N ALA A 81 -5.77 2.06 0.50
CA ALA A 81 -6.73 1.16 1.13
C ALA A 81 -6.67 -0.25 0.53
N LEU A 82 -6.50 -0.38 -0.78
CA LEU A 82 -6.34 -1.68 -1.43
C LEU A 82 -5.07 -2.41 -0.94
N LEU A 83 -3.96 -1.70 -0.79
CA LEU A 83 -2.64 -2.29 -0.52
C LEU A 83 -2.22 -2.30 0.96
N HIS A 84 -3.00 -1.72 1.87
CA HIS A 84 -2.54 -1.47 3.25
C HIS A 84 -2.06 -2.72 4.00
N ASP A 85 -2.61 -3.89 3.66
CA ASP A 85 -2.29 -5.19 4.26
C ASP A 85 -1.53 -6.16 3.34
N ILE A 86 -1.01 -5.69 2.20
CA ILE A 86 -0.24 -6.55 1.28
C ILE A 86 1.01 -7.16 1.91
N GLY A 87 1.46 -6.60 3.04
CA GLY A 87 2.57 -7.11 3.83
C GLY A 87 2.26 -8.36 4.67
N ASP A 88 1.00 -8.75 4.84
CA ASP A 88 0.58 -9.81 5.77
C ASP A 88 1.28 -11.15 5.50
N ALA A 89 1.46 -11.49 4.22
CA ALA A 89 2.05 -12.76 3.82
C ALA A 89 3.56 -12.86 4.09
N LEU A 90 4.27 -11.74 4.07
CA LEU A 90 5.74 -11.71 4.13
C LEU A 90 6.27 -11.20 5.47
N ALA A 91 5.54 -10.31 6.12
CA ALA A 91 5.99 -9.59 7.30
C ALA A 91 4.86 -9.41 8.32
N PRO A 92 4.19 -10.49 8.80
CA PRO A 92 3.00 -10.37 9.66
C PRO A 92 3.21 -9.61 10.97
N HIS A 93 4.46 -9.48 11.45
CA HIS A 93 4.80 -8.72 12.65
C HIS A 93 5.07 -7.23 12.41
N ASN A 94 5.15 -6.81 11.15
CA ASN A 94 5.45 -5.46 10.72
C ASN A 94 4.86 -5.18 9.32
N HIS A 95 3.66 -5.72 9.08
CA HIS A 95 3.05 -5.82 7.76
C HIS A 95 2.73 -4.42 7.21
N SER A 96 2.22 -3.56 8.08
CA SER A 96 1.95 -2.14 7.82
C SER A 96 3.19 -1.38 7.35
N GLN A 97 4.37 -1.62 7.95
CA GLN A 97 5.61 -0.98 7.50
C GLN A 97 6.07 -1.50 6.14
N LEU A 98 5.91 -2.80 5.86
CA LEU A 98 6.22 -3.37 4.55
C LEU A 98 5.28 -2.82 3.47
N ALA A 99 3.97 -2.79 3.73
CA ALA A 99 2.98 -2.23 2.81
C ALA A 99 3.27 -0.76 2.52
N ALA A 100 3.61 0.03 3.55
CA ALA A 100 4.00 1.42 3.37
C ALA A 100 5.22 1.56 2.45
N ALA A 101 6.28 0.77 2.68
CA ALA A 101 7.49 0.82 1.86
C ALA A 101 7.23 0.51 0.37
N VAL A 102 6.23 -0.32 0.06
CA VAL A 102 5.82 -0.64 -1.31
C VAL A 102 5.14 0.56 -1.99
N ILE A 103 4.27 1.28 -1.28
CA ILE A 103 3.45 2.35 -1.86
C ILE A 103 4.11 3.73 -1.79
N GLU A 104 4.98 3.97 -0.80
CA GLU A 104 5.56 5.26 -0.44
C GLU A 104 6.17 6.04 -1.63
N PRO A 105 6.84 5.41 -2.61
CA PRO A 105 7.36 6.16 -3.76
C PRO A 105 6.28 6.74 -4.69
N PHE A 106 5.02 6.32 -4.59
CA PHE A 106 4.00 6.54 -5.61
C PHE A 106 2.75 7.27 -5.11
N VAL A 107 2.64 7.57 -3.83
CA VAL A 107 1.48 8.23 -3.22
C VAL A 107 1.90 9.40 -2.33
N ARG A 108 0.95 10.26 -1.97
CA ARG A 108 1.18 11.30 -0.96
C ARG A 108 1.79 10.74 0.32
N ALA A 109 2.67 11.54 0.94
CA ALA A 109 3.28 11.25 2.24
C ALA A 109 2.25 10.98 3.34
N GLU A 110 1.08 11.64 3.29
CA GLU A 110 -0.05 11.36 4.18
C GLU A 110 -0.51 9.90 4.08
N CYS A 111 -0.73 9.39 2.86
CA CYS A 111 -1.28 8.05 2.64
C CYS A 111 -0.29 6.95 3.05
N SER A 112 0.99 7.09 2.69
CA SER A 112 2.03 6.15 3.11
C SER A 112 2.27 6.20 4.62
N TRP A 113 2.15 7.37 5.25
CA TRP A 113 2.19 7.49 6.71
C TRP A 113 1.02 6.76 7.37
N VAL A 114 -0.21 6.93 6.86
CA VAL A 114 -1.38 6.22 7.40
C VAL A 114 -1.20 4.71 7.28
N VAL A 115 -0.82 4.21 6.10
CA VAL A 115 -0.56 2.77 5.91
C VAL A 115 0.55 2.26 6.82
N ARG A 116 1.63 3.03 7.03
CA ARG A 116 2.73 2.63 7.93
C ARG A 116 2.28 2.42 9.37
N HIS A 117 1.27 3.17 9.83
CA HIS A 117 0.89 3.22 11.23
C HIS A 117 -0.48 2.61 11.53
N HIS A 118 -1.28 2.25 10.51
CA HIS A 118 -2.65 1.75 10.67
C HIS A 118 -2.74 0.58 11.66
N GLY A 119 -1.72 -0.30 11.67
CA GLY A 119 -1.63 -1.41 12.62
C GLY A 119 -1.73 -1.00 14.09
N ALA A 120 -1.13 0.14 14.48
CA ALA A 120 -1.25 0.66 15.84
C ALA A 120 -2.60 1.34 16.10
N PHE A 121 -3.27 1.84 15.06
CA PHE A 121 -4.55 2.55 15.16
C PHE A 121 -5.75 1.60 15.23
N GLN A 122 -5.68 0.44 14.57
CA GLN A 122 -6.73 -0.57 14.68
C GLN A 122 -6.77 -1.29 16.03
N MET A 123 -5.71 -1.19 16.86
CA MET A 123 -5.67 -1.80 18.19
C MET A 123 -6.83 -1.37 19.08
N ILE A 124 -7.41 -0.18 18.85
CA ILE A 124 -8.57 0.30 19.61
C ILE A 124 -9.75 -0.68 19.53
N TYR A 125 -9.91 -1.39 18.41
CA TYR A 125 -11.05 -2.28 18.18
C TYR A 125 -10.89 -3.65 18.85
N TYR A 126 -9.66 -4.16 19.00
CA TYR A 126 -9.46 -5.54 19.46
C TYR A 126 -8.30 -5.78 20.44
N GLY A 127 -7.37 -4.82 20.61
CA GLY A 127 -6.17 -5.01 21.44
C GLY A 127 -6.50 -5.45 22.87
N HIS A 128 -7.55 -4.88 23.45
CA HIS A 128 -8.04 -5.23 24.78
C HIS A 128 -8.54 -6.68 24.92
N HIS A 129 -8.97 -7.32 23.82
CA HIS A 129 -9.38 -8.73 23.81
C HIS A 129 -8.19 -9.70 23.87
N ILE A 130 -6.98 -9.24 23.52
CA ILE A 130 -5.77 -10.06 23.46
C ILE A 130 -4.66 -9.57 24.40
N GLY A 131 -5.01 -8.71 25.37
CA GLY A 131 -4.07 -8.20 26.38
C GLY A 131 -3.03 -7.21 25.83
N LEU A 132 -3.29 -6.61 24.67
CA LEU A 132 -2.50 -5.53 24.10
C LEU A 132 -3.10 -4.16 24.45
N ASP A 133 -2.28 -3.12 24.33
CA ASP A 133 -2.68 -1.73 24.55
C ASP A 133 -3.60 -1.23 23.40
N PRO A 134 -4.90 -1.00 23.65
CA PRO A 134 -5.81 -0.47 22.63
C PRO A 134 -5.48 0.97 22.23
N ASP A 135 -4.78 1.73 23.08
CA ASP A 135 -4.39 3.12 22.84
C ASP A 135 -2.97 3.25 22.29
N ALA A 136 -2.41 2.17 21.71
CA ALA A 136 -1.07 2.15 21.11
C ALA A 136 -0.83 3.29 20.09
N ARG A 137 -1.89 3.80 19.46
CA ARG A 137 -1.90 4.96 18.56
C ARG A 137 -1.49 6.28 19.23
N ASP A 138 -1.66 6.42 20.54
CA ASP A 138 -1.49 7.70 21.25
C ASP A 138 -0.06 8.24 21.23
N ARG A 139 0.93 7.36 21.00
CA ARG A 139 2.31 7.77 20.73
C ARG A 139 2.44 8.70 19.51
N TYR A 140 1.44 8.73 18.63
CA TYR A 140 1.40 9.55 17.42
C TYR A 140 0.47 10.77 17.51
N ARG A 141 -0.12 11.06 18.68
CA ARG A 141 -1.15 12.12 18.84
C ARG A 141 -0.70 13.51 18.36
N GLY A 142 0.60 13.81 18.39
CA GLY A 142 1.17 15.06 17.89
C GLY A 142 1.43 15.11 16.38
N ASN A 143 1.22 14.01 15.65
CA ASN A 143 1.44 13.97 14.21
C ASN A 143 0.21 14.53 13.46
N PRO A 144 0.40 15.43 12.46
CA PRO A 144 -0.70 15.99 11.69
C PRO A 144 -1.58 14.96 10.94
N ASN A 145 -1.05 13.77 10.65
CA ASN A 145 -1.76 12.69 9.95
C ASN A 145 -2.53 11.77 10.92
N TYR A 146 -2.47 12.00 12.24
CA TYR A 146 -3.21 11.21 13.23
C TYR A 146 -4.72 11.14 12.92
N PRO A 147 -5.43 12.26 12.64
CA PRO A 147 -6.86 12.20 12.35
C PRO A 147 -7.17 11.40 11.08
N ALA A 148 -6.33 11.50 10.05
CA ALA A 148 -6.46 10.74 8.82
C ALA A 148 -6.36 9.22 9.08
N CYS A 149 -5.42 8.80 9.94
CA CYS A 149 -5.27 7.38 10.28
C CYS A 149 -6.43 6.85 11.14
N VAL A 150 -6.93 7.65 12.09
CA VAL A 150 -8.17 7.30 12.82
C VAL A 150 -9.32 7.10 11.85
N ALA A 151 -9.54 8.05 10.94
CA ALA A 151 -10.65 8.00 9.99
C ALA A 151 -10.50 6.83 9.00
N PHE A 152 -9.29 6.56 8.50
CA PHE A 152 -8.98 5.40 7.66
C PHE A 152 -9.36 4.10 8.37
N CYS A 153 -8.90 3.94 9.61
CA CYS A 153 -9.14 2.72 10.37
C CYS A 153 -10.63 2.53 10.70
N GLU A 154 -11.34 3.59 11.09
CA GLU A 154 -12.77 3.55 11.43
C GLU A 154 -13.65 3.25 10.21
N ARG A 155 -13.39 3.92 9.09
CA ARG A 155 -14.30 3.93 7.93
C ARG A 155 -14.04 2.80 6.96
N TRP A 156 -12.77 2.43 6.75
CA TRP A 156 -12.38 1.54 5.65
C TRP A 156 -11.78 0.23 6.11
N ASP A 157 -10.81 0.24 7.02
CA ASP A 157 -10.10 -0.97 7.47
C ASP A 157 -11.00 -1.87 8.35
N GLN A 158 -11.35 -1.43 9.56
CA GLN A 158 -12.07 -2.27 10.54
C GLN A 158 -13.45 -2.73 10.05
N ALA A 159 -14.08 -1.95 9.18
CA ALA A 159 -15.40 -2.24 8.62
C ALA A 159 -15.37 -3.27 7.46
N SER A 160 -14.20 -3.68 6.99
CA SER A 160 -14.02 -4.51 5.79
C SER A 160 -13.84 -5.99 6.09
N PHE A 161 -14.71 -6.53 6.95
CA PHE A 161 -14.76 -7.96 7.29
C PHE A 161 -16.17 -8.55 7.06
N ASP A 162 -16.97 -7.91 6.21
CA ASP A 162 -18.38 -8.22 6.00
C ASP A 162 -18.57 -9.17 4.81
N PRO A 163 -18.94 -10.45 5.02
CA PRO A 163 -19.10 -11.41 3.93
C PRO A 163 -20.30 -11.11 3.02
N ASP A 164 -21.22 -10.25 3.45
CA ASP A 164 -22.40 -9.86 2.68
C ASP A 164 -22.19 -8.52 1.95
N TYR A 165 -20.99 -7.91 2.07
CA TYR A 165 -20.66 -6.68 1.36
C TYR A 165 -20.51 -6.93 -0.14
N ASP A 166 -21.14 -6.07 -0.94
CA ASP A 166 -20.98 -6.05 -2.40
C ASP A 166 -19.54 -5.64 -2.77
N THR A 167 -18.66 -6.64 -2.79
CA THR A 167 -17.22 -6.52 -2.95
C THR A 167 -16.85 -6.63 -4.43
N PRO A 168 -16.31 -5.58 -5.06
CA PRO A 168 -15.89 -5.66 -6.46
C PRO A 168 -14.69 -6.60 -6.64
N PRO A 169 -14.57 -7.28 -7.80
CA PRO A 169 -13.42 -8.13 -8.07
C PRO A 169 -12.13 -7.31 -8.23
N LEU A 170 -10.97 -7.93 -8.00
CA LEU A 170 -9.66 -7.28 -8.14
C LEU A 170 -9.45 -6.61 -9.52
N ASP A 171 -10.02 -7.19 -10.58
CA ASP A 171 -9.90 -6.64 -11.94
C ASP A 171 -10.52 -5.24 -12.07
N ARG A 172 -11.46 -4.84 -11.20
CA ARG A 172 -11.96 -3.46 -11.14
C ARG A 172 -10.88 -2.46 -10.75
N PHE A 173 -9.99 -2.83 -9.83
CA PHE A 173 -8.93 -1.96 -9.32
C PHE A 173 -7.60 -2.10 -10.09
N ALA A 174 -7.44 -3.17 -10.87
CA ALA A 174 -6.19 -3.44 -11.60
C ALA A 174 -5.72 -2.29 -12.51
N PRO A 175 -6.59 -1.56 -13.25
CA PRO A 175 -6.16 -0.38 -14.02
C PRO A 175 -5.57 0.72 -13.15
N MET A 176 -6.19 1.02 -12.00
CA MET A 176 -5.71 2.03 -11.04
C MET A 176 -4.34 1.65 -10.46
N VAL A 177 -4.15 0.38 -10.11
CA VAL A 177 -2.85 -0.11 -9.62
C VAL A 177 -1.75 0.12 -10.66
N ARG A 178 -2.02 -0.17 -11.93
CA ARG A 178 -1.08 0.09 -13.03
C ARG A 178 -0.82 1.58 -13.23
N GLU A 179 -1.86 2.41 -13.14
CA GLU A 179 -1.73 3.87 -13.24
C GLU A 179 -0.81 4.44 -12.14
N VAL A 180 -1.01 4.03 -10.89
CA VAL A 180 -0.20 4.53 -9.76
C VAL A 180 1.26 4.07 -9.87
N PHE A 181 1.50 2.80 -10.19
CA PHE A 181 2.88 2.31 -10.37
C PHE A 181 3.57 2.82 -11.65
N ALA A 182 2.83 3.37 -12.61
CA ALA A 182 3.40 4.04 -13.78
C ALA A 182 3.89 5.48 -13.48
N ARG A 183 3.59 6.03 -12.30
CA ARG A 183 4.07 7.34 -11.87
C ARG A 183 5.59 7.32 -11.71
N LYS A 184 6.21 8.49 -11.88
CA LYS A 184 7.62 8.68 -11.53
C LYS A 184 7.77 8.48 -10.01
N ALA A 185 8.54 7.48 -9.61
CA ALA A 185 8.85 7.24 -8.20
C ALA A 185 9.46 8.49 -7.56
N TRP A 186 8.98 8.83 -6.36
CA TRP A 186 9.40 9.99 -5.56
C TRP A 186 9.17 11.34 -6.25
N ASP A 187 8.21 11.43 -7.16
CA ASP A 187 7.83 12.72 -7.77
C ASP A 187 7.29 13.68 -6.69
N PRO A 188 7.93 14.84 -6.44
CA PRO A 188 7.46 15.80 -5.44
C PRO A 188 6.02 16.27 -5.66
N ALA A 189 5.54 16.28 -6.91
CA ALA A 189 4.17 16.65 -7.25
C ALA A 189 3.14 15.60 -6.76
N VAL A 190 3.58 14.35 -6.57
CA VAL A 190 2.78 13.25 -6.01
C VAL A 190 2.98 13.16 -4.49
N ILE A 191 4.23 13.09 -4.02
CA ILE A 191 4.55 12.91 -2.59
C ILE A 191 3.95 14.04 -1.74
N ARG A 192 4.01 15.29 -2.22
CA ARG A 192 3.38 16.46 -1.59
C ARG A 192 3.61 16.51 -0.07
N GLU A 193 4.86 16.41 0.35
CA GLU A 193 5.27 16.39 1.76
C GLU A 193 4.59 17.51 2.57
N GLY A 194 4.04 17.17 3.73
CA GLY A 194 3.34 18.12 4.62
C GLY A 194 1.94 18.57 4.15
N ILE A 195 1.52 18.23 2.94
CA ILE A 195 0.17 18.46 2.44
C ILE A 195 -0.74 17.31 2.89
N ARG A 196 -1.92 17.68 3.39
CA ARG A 196 -2.99 16.74 3.75
C ARG A 196 -4.22 17.09 2.95
N LEU A 197 -4.93 16.07 2.50
CA LEU A 197 -6.22 16.23 1.84
C LEU A 197 -7.30 15.46 2.61
N PRO A 198 -8.56 15.93 2.55
CA PRO A 198 -9.69 15.16 3.08
C PRO A 198 -9.65 13.72 2.60
N LEU A 199 -9.97 12.75 3.47
CA LEU A 199 -10.11 11.35 3.05
C LEU A 199 -11.16 11.21 1.94
N SER A 200 -12.23 11.98 2.03
CA SER A 200 -13.17 12.12 0.92
C SER A 200 -14.01 13.41 1.00
N PRO A 201 -14.56 13.88 -0.13
CA PRO A 201 -15.40 15.08 -0.18
C PRO A 201 -16.71 14.95 0.60
N ALA A 202 -17.22 13.73 0.81
CA ALA A 202 -18.54 13.49 1.37
C ALA A 202 -18.68 13.83 2.87
N HIS A 203 -17.57 14.10 3.57
CA HIS A 203 -17.56 14.23 5.03
C HIS A 203 -16.89 15.50 5.57
N ASP A 204 -16.47 16.40 4.67
CA ASP A 204 -15.87 17.70 5.01
C ASP A 204 -16.81 18.88 4.65
N ALA A 205 -18.11 18.61 4.49
CA ALA A 205 -19.19 19.59 4.31
C ALA A 205 -20.04 19.76 5.57
#